data_AF-A0A0S8J6J6-F1
#
_entry.id   AF-A0A0S8J6J6-F1
#
_cell.length_a   1.000
_cell.length_b   1.000
_cell.length_c   1.000
_cell.angle_alpha   90.00
_cell.angle_beta   90.00
_cell.angle_gamma   90.00
#
_symmetry.space_group_name_H-M   'P 1'
#
loop_
_entity.id
_entity.type
_entity.pdbx_description
1 polymer ?
#
loop_
_entity_poly.entity_id
_entity_poly.type
_entity_poly.pdbx_seq_one_letter_code
_entity_poly.pdbx_strand_id
1 'polypeptide(L)'
;MAGPYYVDGAVGNDGNDGLDEGAGHAWATIDKAMNTVAAGETVYVKASATYNENPSIDTAGTLIAPVTFEGYTTTPGDGGRAAITGEIQNTVGARLYYIFKNFDVSNEGGAGAGRCVTLTQSNTTWKNCVFHDNTALSLVSVTISCFFENCEFNDGVGDGCICITAVFVGCKF
;
A
#
# COMPACT_ATOMS: atom_id res chain seq x y z
N MET A 1 -13.66 -2.17 -17.61
CA MET A 1 -12.85 -2.33 -16.39
C MET A 1 -12.71 -3.82 -16.17
N ALA A 2 -11.50 -4.30 -15.92
CA ALA A 2 -11.23 -5.74 -15.78
C ALA A 2 -11.16 -6.19 -14.31
N GLY A 3 -10.96 -5.27 -13.37
CA GLY A 3 -11.02 -5.55 -11.92
C GLY A 3 -12.44 -5.69 -11.34
N PRO A 4 -12.56 -6.13 -10.08
CA PRO A 4 -11.50 -6.14 -9.06
C PRO A 4 -10.45 -7.23 -9.25
N TYR A 5 -9.24 -6.99 -8.73
CA TYR A 5 -8.15 -7.95 -8.69
C TYR A 5 -7.87 -8.46 -7.27
N TYR A 6 -7.17 -9.59 -7.16
CA TYR A 6 -6.88 -10.26 -5.90
C TYR A 6 -5.42 -10.64 -5.77
N VAL A 7 -4.87 -10.41 -4.57
CA VAL A 7 -3.54 -10.83 -4.15
C VAL A 7 -3.69 -11.70 -2.91
N ASP A 8 -3.05 -12.87 -2.91
CA ASP A 8 -3.03 -13.81 -1.79
C ASP A 8 -1.61 -14.38 -1.63
N GLY A 9 -0.89 -13.91 -0.60
CA GLY A 9 0.52 -14.27 -0.41
C GLY A 9 0.74 -15.73 0.02
N ALA A 10 -0.30 -16.41 0.51
CA ALA A 10 -0.19 -17.80 0.97
C ALA A 10 -0.36 -18.81 -0.17
N VAL A 11 -1.21 -18.52 -1.16
CA VAL A 11 -1.57 -19.49 -2.22
C VAL A 11 -1.56 -18.92 -3.64
N GLY A 12 -1.35 -17.62 -3.81
CA GLY A 12 -1.34 -16.95 -5.10
C GLY A 12 -0.11 -17.28 -5.95
N ASN A 13 -0.16 -16.87 -7.21
CA ASN A 13 0.94 -16.97 -8.16
C ASN A 13 0.90 -15.81 -9.15
N ASP A 14 2.01 -15.12 -9.38
CA ASP A 14 2.06 -13.94 -10.26
C ASP A 14 1.87 -14.26 -11.76
N GLY A 15 1.86 -15.55 -12.11
CA GLY A 15 1.44 -16.04 -13.42
C GLY A 15 -0.07 -16.17 -13.61
N ASN A 16 -0.87 -16.02 -12.54
CA ASN A 16 -2.33 -16.05 -12.61
C ASN A 16 -2.89 -14.72 -13.19
N ASP A 17 -4.19 -14.68 -13.47
CA ASP A 17 -4.86 -13.50 -14.02
C ASP A 17 -5.25 -12.44 -12.97
N GLY A 18 -5.28 -12.81 -11.70
CA GLY A 18 -5.65 -11.96 -10.58
C GLY A 18 -7.15 -11.70 -10.45
N LEU A 19 -8.01 -12.37 -11.23
CA LEU A 19 -9.43 -12.00 -11.37
C LEU A 19 -10.37 -12.63 -10.34
N ASP A 20 -9.86 -13.56 -9.52
CA ASP A 20 -10.62 -14.22 -8.45
C ASP A 20 -9.71 -14.55 -7.25
N GLU A 21 -10.31 -14.90 -6.11
CA GLU A 21 -9.61 -15.24 -4.88
C GLU A 21 -8.92 -16.62 -4.94
N GLY A 22 -7.78 -16.73 -4.23
CA GLY A 22 -7.17 -18.02 -3.90
C GLY A 22 -6.33 -18.67 -5.02
N ALA A 23 -6.06 -19.96 -4.83
CA ALA A 23 -5.10 -20.71 -5.65
C ALA A 23 -5.55 -20.83 -7.12
N GLY A 24 -4.63 -20.54 -8.04
CA GLY A 24 -4.90 -20.58 -9.49
C GLY A 24 -5.54 -19.31 -10.05
N HIS A 25 -5.87 -18.33 -9.20
CA HIS A 25 -6.52 -17.08 -9.60
C HIS A 25 -5.78 -15.84 -9.09
N ALA A 26 -5.55 -15.74 -7.78
CA ALA A 26 -4.93 -14.56 -7.18
C ALA A 26 -3.43 -14.46 -7.53
N TRP A 27 -2.92 -13.23 -7.60
CA TRP A 27 -1.48 -12.98 -7.64
C TRP A 27 -0.83 -13.27 -6.30
N ALA A 28 0.47 -13.55 -6.29
CA ALA A 28 1.23 -13.80 -5.07
C ALA A 28 1.70 -12.50 -4.41
N THR A 29 2.01 -11.47 -5.20
CA THR A 29 2.68 -10.26 -4.72
C THR A 29 1.87 -9.00 -4.94
N ILE A 30 2.10 -8.01 -4.06
CA ILE A 30 1.53 -6.67 -4.20
C ILE A 30 2.27 -5.92 -5.31
N ASP A 31 3.57 -6.16 -5.48
CA ASP A 31 4.36 -5.58 -6.57
C ASP A 31 3.79 -5.95 -7.95
N LYS A 32 3.44 -7.24 -8.16
CA LYS A 32 2.78 -7.69 -9.39
C LYS A 32 1.50 -6.89 -9.67
N ALA A 33 0.69 -6.65 -8.64
CA ALA A 33 -0.54 -5.88 -8.78
C ALA A 33 -0.25 -4.42 -9.15
N MET A 34 0.68 -3.76 -8.45
CA MET A 34 1.09 -2.36 -8.73
C MET A 34 1.61 -2.16 -10.16
N ASN A 35 2.22 -3.20 -10.74
CA ASN A 35 2.76 -3.20 -12.09
C ASN A 35 1.73 -3.55 -13.18
N THR A 36 0.52 -3.95 -12.80
CA THR A 36 -0.50 -4.46 -13.73
C THR A 36 -1.74 -3.57 -13.82
N VAL A 37 -2.17 -2.99 -12.70
CA VAL A 37 -3.45 -2.26 -12.63
C VAL A 37 -3.50 -0.97 -13.45
N ALA A 38 -4.69 -0.62 -13.92
CA ALA A 38 -4.99 0.64 -14.57
C ALA A 38 -5.73 1.61 -13.63
N ALA A 39 -5.77 2.88 -14.02
CA ALA A 39 -6.48 3.93 -13.27
C ALA A 39 -7.95 3.56 -13.02
N GLY A 40 -8.40 3.71 -11.78
CA GLY A 40 -9.77 3.42 -11.34
C GLY A 40 -10.01 1.97 -10.89
N GLU A 41 -9.01 1.10 -10.99
CA GLU A 41 -9.14 -0.29 -10.56
C GLU A 41 -8.88 -0.47 -9.06
N THR A 42 -9.43 -1.55 -8.52
CA THR A 42 -9.30 -1.94 -7.12
C THR A 42 -8.61 -3.30 -7.03
N VAL A 43 -7.68 -3.41 -6.08
CA VAL A 43 -6.99 -4.64 -5.71
C VAL A 43 -7.34 -4.97 -4.26
N TYR A 44 -7.81 -6.19 -4.04
CA TYR A 44 -8.01 -6.75 -2.71
C TYR A 44 -6.80 -7.60 -2.33
N VAL A 45 -6.22 -7.31 -1.17
CA VAL A 45 -5.01 -7.98 -0.68
C VAL A 45 -5.35 -8.79 0.57
N LYS A 46 -5.23 -10.11 0.48
CA LYS A 46 -5.62 -11.01 1.56
C LYS A 46 -4.55 -11.02 2.65
N ALA A 47 -4.95 -10.85 3.89
CA ALA A 47 -4.12 -11.01 5.08
C ALA A 47 -3.84 -12.49 5.39
N SER A 48 -3.38 -13.24 4.38
CA SER A 48 -3.07 -14.67 4.48
C SER A 48 -1.60 -14.95 4.83
N ALA A 49 -0.72 -13.98 4.59
CA ALA A 49 0.70 -14.03 4.92
C ALA A 49 1.27 -12.60 5.12
N THR A 50 2.50 -12.53 5.64
CA THR A 50 3.30 -11.30 5.59
C THR A 50 3.99 -11.18 4.24
N TYR A 51 3.78 -10.07 3.56
CA TYR A 51 4.40 -9.74 2.28
C TYR A 51 5.77 -9.11 2.51
N ASN A 52 6.83 -9.91 2.35
CA ASN A 52 8.22 -9.44 2.52
C ASN A 52 8.77 -8.91 1.19
N GLU A 53 8.38 -7.70 0.83
CA GLU A 53 8.67 -7.09 -0.48
C GLU A 53 8.78 -5.56 -0.41
N ASN A 54 9.36 -4.95 -1.45
CA ASN A 54 9.49 -3.50 -1.60
C ASN A 54 8.70 -3.01 -2.83
N PRO A 55 7.36 -3.06 -2.78
CA PRO A 55 6.54 -2.96 -3.97
C PRO A 55 6.65 -1.56 -4.58
N SER A 56 6.81 -1.52 -5.90
CA SER A 56 6.91 -0.28 -6.66
C SER A 56 5.62 0.02 -7.41
N ILE A 57 5.11 1.23 -7.23
CA ILE A 57 4.06 1.77 -8.08
C ILE A 57 4.67 2.14 -9.44
N ASP A 58 4.38 1.33 -10.45
CA ASP A 58 4.81 1.52 -11.85
C ASP A 58 3.67 1.97 -12.79
N THR A 59 2.44 2.01 -12.26
CA THR A 59 1.25 2.50 -12.96
C THR A 59 0.73 3.77 -12.28
N ALA A 60 0.00 4.62 -13.00
CA ALA A 60 -0.52 5.87 -12.44
C ALA A 60 -2.05 5.89 -12.47
N GLY A 61 -2.64 5.99 -11.28
CA GLY A 61 -4.03 6.45 -11.13
C GLY A 61 -4.19 7.90 -11.61
N THR A 62 -5.44 8.36 -11.67
CA THR A 62 -5.75 9.77 -11.98
C THR A 62 -6.61 10.39 -10.88
N LEU A 63 -6.74 11.71 -10.87
CA LEU A 63 -7.58 12.43 -9.91
C LEU A 63 -9.03 11.93 -9.87
N ILE A 64 -9.59 11.57 -11.03
CA ILE A 64 -10.97 11.11 -11.17
C ILE A 64 -11.11 9.58 -11.17
N ALA A 65 -10.00 8.87 -11.24
CA ALA A 65 -9.93 7.41 -11.26
C ALA A 65 -8.67 6.97 -10.50
N PRO A 66 -8.65 7.12 -9.16
CA PRO A 66 -7.54 6.66 -8.35
C PRO A 66 -7.49 5.13 -8.35
N VAL A 67 -6.30 4.57 -8.19
CA VAL A 67 -6.12 3.12 -7.97
C VAL A 67 -6.32 2.84 -6.48
N THR A 68 -7.06 1.78 -6.15
CA THR A 68 -7.33 1.41 -4.75
C THR A 68 -6.70 0.07 -4.41
N PHE A 69 -5.98 0.01 -3.29
CA PHE A 69 -5.54 -1.22 -2.65
C PHE A 69 -6.24 -1.34 -1.30
N GLU A 70 -6.84 -2.49 -1.02
CA GLU A 70 -7.60 -2.73 0.20
C GLU A 70 -7.27 -4.09 0.80
N GLY A 71 -6.71 -4.08 2.01
CA GLY A 71 -6.53 -5.29 2.80
C GLY A 71 -7.86 -5.88 3.25
N TYR A 72 -7.90 -7.22 3.35
CA TYR A 72 -9.02 -7.97 3.92
C TYR A 72 -8.55 -9.28 4.55
N THR A 73 -9.33 -9.90 5.44
CA THR A 73 -8.97 -11.20 6.05
C THR A 73 -9.78 -12.35 5.44
N THR A 74 -11.10 -12.24 5.49
CA THR A 74 -12.06 -13.27 5.05
C THR A 74 -12.77 -12.86 3.78
N THR A 75 -13.30 -11.63 3.74
CA THR A 75 -14.01 -11.09 2.58
C THR A 75 -13.64 -9.63 2.36
N PRO A 76 -13.49 -9.17 1.10
CA PRO A 76 -13.28 -7.76 0.80
C PRO A 76 -14.21 -6.81 1.57
N GLY A 77 -13.65 -5.77 2.20
CA GLY A 77 -14.40 -4.80 3.01
C GLY A 77 -14.54 -5.13 4.50
N ASP A 78 -13.97 -6.23 4.98
CA ASP A 78 -14.04 -6.64 6.40
C ASP A 78 -13.07 -5.87 7.33
N GLY A 79 -12.21 -5.02 6.78
CA GLY A 79 -11.26 -4.22 7.57
C GLY A 79 -9.98 -4.97 7.97
N GLY A 80 -9.79 -6.21 7.51
CA GLY A 80 -8.58 -7.00 7.75
C GLY A 80 -7.33 -6.31 7.19
N ARG A 81 -6.25 -6.24 7.99
CA ARG A 81 -5.02 -5.56 7.58
C ARG A 81 -4.06 -6.51 6.88
N ALA A 82 -3.69 -6.21 5.64
CA ALA A 82 -2.62 -6.92 4.95
C ALA A 82 -1.25 -6.41 5.44
N ALA A 83 -0.38 -7.32 5.87
CA ALA A 83 0.90 -6.99 6.48
C ALA A 83 2.05 -6.99 5.45
N ILE A 84 2.76 -5.88 5.33
CA ILE A 84 3.94 -5.71 4.48
C ILE A 84 5.16 -5.45 5.38
N THR A 85 6.24 -6.18 5.14
CA THR A 85 7.55 -5.87 5.70
C THR A 85 8.48 -5.46 4.55
N GLY A 86 8.71 -4.15 4.44
CA GLY A 86 9.49 -3.50 3.39
C GLY A 86 9.03 -2.05 3.16
N GLU A 87 9.32 -1.53 1.97
CA GLU A 87 9.01 -0.14 1.61
C GLU A 87 8.11 -0.04 0.38
N ILE A 88 6.97 0.65 0.51
CA ILE A 88 6.13 1.03 -0.63
C ILE A 88 6.75 2.25 -1.31
N GLN A 89 7.07 2.11 -2.59
CA GLN A 89 7.78 3.12 -3.38
C GLN A 89 7.13 3.37 -4.74
N ASN A 90 7.67 4.31 -5.53
CA ASN A 90 7.25 4.51 -6.92
C ASN A 90 8.44 4.76 -7.84
N THR A 91 8.32 4.29 -9.09
CA THR A 91 9.28 4.61 -10.16
C THR A 91 8.71 5.58 -11.19
N VAL A 92 7.39 5.77 -11.21
CA VAL A 92 6.73 6.65 -12.18
C VAL A 92 7.03 8.12 -11.87
N GLY A 93 7.60 8.83 -12.84
CA GLY A 93 7.84 10.28 -12.78
C GLY A 93 6.60 11.14 -13.08
N ALA A 94 5.41 10.63 -12.81
CA ALA A 94 4.13 11.30 -13.04
C ALA A 94 3.34 11.36 -11.73
N ARG A 95 2.33 12.22 -11.70
CA ARG A 95 1.54 12.43 -10.49
C ARG A 95 0.68 11.21 -10.17
N LEU A 96 0.88 10.60 -9.01
CA LEU A 96 0.14 9.41 -8.59
C LEU A 96 -1.13 9.77 -7.83
N TYR A 97 -2.15 8.90 -7.95
CA TYR A 97 -3.43 9.00 -7.25
C TYR A 97 -3.82 7.61 -6.73
N TYR A 98 -3.45 7.33 -5.48
CA TYR A 98 -3.65 6.02 -4.86
C TYR A 98 -4.41 6.12 -3.55
N ILE A 99 -5.25 5.12 -3.30
CA ILE A 99 -5.96 4.91 -2.04
C ILE A 99 -5.50 3.58 -1.47
N PHE A 100 -4.93 3.60 -0.28
CA PHE A 100 -4.58 2.41 0.48
C PHE A 100 -5.51 2.30 1.68
N LYS A 101 -6.07 1.11 1.90
CA LYS A 101 -6.91 0.83 3.05
C LYS A 101 -6.48 -0.46 3.73
N ASN A 102 -6.53 -0.47 5.06
CA ASN A 102 -6.29 -1.66 5.87
C ASN A 102 -4.92 -2.29 5.55
N PHE A 103 -3.85 -1.52 5.69
CA PHE A 103 -2.48 -2.04 5.57
C PHE A 103 -1.75 -1.92 6.90
N ASP A 104 -0.95 -2.91 7.21
CA ASP A 104 0.02 -2.87 8.29
C ASP A 104 1.41 -2.89 7.64
N VAL A 105 2.18 -1.81 7.77
CA VAL A 105 3.43 -1.62 7.02
C VAL A 105 4.58 -1.36 7.98
N SER A 106 5.56 -2.27 7.96
CA SER A 106 6.79 -2.14 8.71
C SER A 106 8.02 -2.17 7.82
N ASN A 107 9.12 -1.56 8.29
CA ASN A 107 10.42 -1.65 7.63
C ASN A 107 11.58 -1.77 8.64
N GLU A 108 11.44 -2.74 9.56
CA GLU A 108 12.42 -3.01 10.61
C GLU A 108 13.78 -3.44 10.04
N GLY A 109 13.77 -4.08 8.86
CA GLY A 109 14.98 -4.52 8.15
C GLY A 109 15.72 -3.41 7.42
N GLY A 110 15.15 -2.20 7.33
CA GLY A 110 15.75 -1.06 6.65
C GLY A 110 15.90 -1.25 5.14
N ALA A 111 14.94 -1.90 4.49
CA ALA A 111 14.88 -1.99 3.04
C ALA A 111 14.68 -0.59 2.40
N GLY A 112 15.12 -0.41 1.15
CA GLY A 112 14.94 0.85 0.44
C GLY A 112 15.64 2.04 1.11
N ALA A 113 14.88 3.12 1.33
CA ALA A 113 15.30 4.29 2.08
C ALA A 113 15.15 4.11 3.61
N GLY A 114 14.71 2.94 4.07
CA GLY A 114 14.49 2.59 5.48
C GLY A 114 13.17 3.14 6.04
N ARG A 115 12.19 3.40 5.17
CA ARG A 115 10.85 3.93 5.53
C ARG A 115 9.77 2.90 5.22
N CYS A 116 8.60 3.01 5.84
CA CYS A 116 7.45 2.20 5.43
C CYS A 116 6.94 2.63 4.04
N VAL A 117 6.99 3.95 3.76
CA VAL A 117 6.50 4.53 2.51
C VAL A 117 7.42 5.66 2.05
N THR A 118 7.88 5.61 0.80
CA THR A 118 8.55 6.71 0.11
C THR A 118 7.92 6.95 -1.25
N LEU A 119 7.10 7.99 -1.34
CA LEU A 119 6.42 8.33 -2.59
C LEU A 119 6.76 9.74 -3.06
N THR A 120 7.15 9.84 -4.32
CA THR A 120 7.41 11.12 -4.97
C THR A 120 6.29 11.46 -5.95
N GLN A 121 5.93 12.74 -6.01
CA GLN A 121 4.89 13.25 -6.88
C GLN A 121 3.49 12.63 -6.63
N SER A 122 3.15 12.28 -5.39
CA SER A 122 1.95 11.48 -5.12
C SER A 122 0.86 12.20 -4.33
N ASN A 123 -0.38 12.04 -4.77
CA ASN A 123 -1.56 12.26 -3.94
C ASN A 123 -2.02 10.90 -3.42
N THR A 124 -1.90 10.69 -2.12
CA THR A 124 -2.30 9.42 -1.51
C THR A 124 -3.32 9.61 -0.43
N THR A 125 -4.21 8.64 -0.31
CA THR A 125 -5.12 8.49 0.81
C THR A 125 -4.80 7.18 1.50
N TRP A 126 -4.67 7.22 2.82
CA TRP A 126 -4.42 6.07 3.67
C TRP A 126 -5.56 5.99 4.68
N LYS A 127 -6.18 4.82 4.80
CA LYS A 127 -7.31 4.61 5.70
C LYS A 127 -7.11 3.36 6.53
N ASN A 128 -7.24 3.48 7.85
CA ASN A 128 -7.09 2.33 8.76
C ASN A 128 -5.75 1.61 8.56
N CYS A 129 -4.68 2.36 8.31
CA CYS A 129 -3.34 1.82 8.11
C CYS A 129 -2.49 1.97 9.37
N VAL A 130 -1.56 1.05 9.59
CA VAL A 130 -0.51 1.18 10.60
C VAL A 130 0.82 1.31 9.89
N PHE A 131 1.63 2.24 10.36
CA PHE A 131 3.03 2.36 9.98
C PHE A 131 3.84 2.21 11.25
N HIS A 132 4.75 1.25 11.28
CA HIS A 132 5.57 1.01 12.45
C HIS A 132 6.97 0.49 12.10
N ASP A 133 7.88 0.53 13.07
CA ASP A 133 9.23 -0.02 12.97
C ASP A 133 9.97 0.32 11.67
N ASN A 134 10.67 1.45 11.65
CA ASN A 134 11.53 1.83 10.53
C ASN A 134 12.96 2.13 11.00
N THR A 135 13.91 2.23 10.07
CA THR A 135 15.32 2.53 10.39
C THR A 135 15.78 3.93 9.94
N ALA A 136 14.94 4.64 9.18
CA ALA A 136 15.20 5.98 8.69
C ALA A 136 14.59 7.07 9.59
N LEU A 137 14.71 8.34 9.18
CA LEU A 137 14.19 9.48 9.94
C LEU A 137 12.68 9.70 9.85
N SER A 138 11.93 8.90 9.07
CA SER A 138 10.46 8.90 9.20
C SER A 138 9.81 7.61 8.72
N LEU A 139 8.62 7.30 9.26
CA LEU A 139 7.81 6.17 8.81
C LEU A 139 7.27 6.41 7.39
N VAL A 140 6.70 7.58 7.13
CA VAL A 140 6.08 7.93 5.83
C VAL A 140 6.72 9.18 5.25
N SER A 141 7.05 9.15 3.96
CA SER A 141 7.54 10.29 3.19
C SER A 141 6.76 10.43 1.88
N VAL A 142 6.05 11.55 1.70
CA VAL A 142 5.29 11.81 0.47
C VAL A 142 5.42 13.25 0.02
N THR A 143 5.87 13.46 -1.22
CA THR A 143 6.29 14.81 -1.66
C THR A 143 5.19 15.72 -2.22
N ILE A 144 3.91 15.35 -2.18
CA ILE A 144 2.82 16.28 -2.56
C ILE A 144 1.73 16.33 -1.48
N SER A 145 0.76 15.42 -1.50
CA SER A 145 -0.39 15.52 -0.62
C SER A 145 -0.82 14.17 -0.07
N CYS A 146 -1.06 14.11 1.22
CA CYS A 146 -1.60 12.93 1.87
C CYS A 146 -2.84 13.25 2.68
N PHE A 147 -3.77 12.30 2.67
CA PHE A 147 -4.88 12.25 3.59
C PHE A 147 -4.78 10.94 4.39
N PHE A 148 -4.75 11.03 5.71
CA PHE A 148 -4.73 9.89 6.61
C PHE A 148 -6.01 9.89 7.45
N GLU A 149 -6.70 8.75 7.48
CA GLU A 149 -7.93 8.55 8.23
C GLU A 149 -7.81 7.30 9.11
N ASN A 150 -7.91 7.49 10.42
CA ASN A 150 -7.81 6.41 11.41
C ASN A 150 -6.53 5.57 11.28
N CYS A 151 -5.42 6.22 10.91
CA CYS A 151 -4.11 5.58 10.81
C CYS A 151 -3.31 5.68 12.12
N GLU A 152 -2.39 4.75 12.32
CA GLU A 152 -1.51 4.68 13.50
C GLU A 152 -0.05 4.77 13.05
N PHE A 153 0.74 5.60 13.72
CA PHE A 153 2.17 5.80 13.46
C PHE A 153 2.92 5.44 14.75
N ASN A 154 3.56 4.29 14.79
CA ASN A 154 4.12 3.73 16.02
C ASN A 154 5.61 3.44 15.85
N ASP A 155 6.36 3.45 16.95
CA ASP A 155 7.73 2.88 17.03
C ASP A 155 8.68 3.29 15.90
N GLY A 156 8.49 4.51 15.37
CA GLY A 156 9.31 5.05 14.31
C GLY A 156 10.61 5.66 14.84
N VAL A 157 11.68 5.50 14.06
CA VAL A 157 12.88 6.33 14.21
C VAL A 157 12.56 7.69 13.54
N GLY A 158 12.63 8.77 14.32
CA GLY A 158 12.39 10.12 13.83
C GLY A 158 10.90 10.51 13.72
N ASP A 159 10.53 11.15 12.60
CA ASP A 159 9.21 11.71 12.37
C ASP A 159 8.16 10.65 11.98
N GLY A 160 6.89 10.85 12.33
CA GLY A 160 5.82 9.97 11.83
C GLY A 160 5.58 10.13 10.32
N CYS A 161 5.43 11.37 9.83
CA CYS A 161 5.18 11.70 8.41
C CYS A 161 6.02 12.91 8.01
N ILE A 162 6.71 12.83 6.88
CA ILE A 162 7.33 13.98 6.20
C ILE A 162 6.60 14.19 4.89
N CYS A 163 5.70 15.16 4.89
CA CYS A 163 4.65 15.28 3.88
C CYS A 163 4.47 16.78 3.57
N ILE A 164 4.50 17.22 2.29
CA ILE A 164 4.40 18.67 1.96
C ILE A 164 3.05 19.22 2.42
N THR A 165 1.98 18.50 2.11
CA THR A 165 0.64 18.75 2.64
C THR A 165 0.10 17.46 3.21
N ALA A 166 -0.34 17.47 4.46
CA ALA A 166 -0.95 16.32 5.09
C ALA A 166 -2.18 16.73 5.89
N VAL A 167 -3.21 15.90 5.83
CA VAL A 167 -4.39 15.98 6.67
C VAL A 167 -4.51 14.67 7.43
N PHE A 168 -4.70 14.76 8.74
CA PHE A 168 -4.85 13.62 9.63
C PHE A 168 -6.21 13.71 10.33
N VAL A 169 -7.01 12.66 10.27
CA VAL A 169 -8.32 12.57 10.92
C VAL A 169 -8.39 11.27 11.70
N GLY A 170 -8.57 11.36 13.02
CA GLY A 170 -8.66 10.16 13.88
C GLY A 170 -7.37 9.35 13.98
N CYS A 171 -6.22 9.91 13.58
CA CYS A 171 -4.93 9.23 13.64
C CYS A 171 -4.33 9.23 15.05
N LYS A 172 -3.45 8.25 15.29
CA LYS A 172 -2.61 8.15 16.49
C LYS A 172 -1.13 8.25 16.11
N PHE A 173 -0.33 8.82 17.01
CA PHE A 173 1.10 9.03 16.88
C PHE A 173 1.79 8.68 18.21
#